data_AF-A0A956J249-F1
#
_entry.id   AF-A0A956J249-F1
#
_cell.length_a   1.000
_cell.length_b   1.000
_cell.length_c   1.000
_cell.angle_alpha   90.00
_cell.angle_beta   90.00
_cell.angle_gamma   90.00
#
_symmetry.space_group_name_H-M   'P 1'
#
loop_
_entity.id
_entity.type
_entity.pdbx_description
1 polymer ?
#
loop_
_entity_poly.entity_id
_entity_poly.type
_entity_poly.pdbx_seq_one_letter_code
_entity_poly.pdbx_strand_id
1 'polypeptide(L)'
;MRQSALPFTLALCAACSSGTYSIGSDPQALSDAGADVAIDAASDAKPDAGPDCGVGLPPCAAGTYCDFADDACGGMAASGTTRGACRAARASCDATCTTVCGCDGVEYCNSCVAEQAGVDVAPAAWCAVSGTRCGAWLGKDCGPDEFCDFAAIDCGATDPGRCLGRPLQEDCATSPCGPICGCDGVQYCGECDSQVAGFDRMLACP
;
A
#
# COMPACT_ATOMS: atom_id res chain seq x y z
N MET A 1 -6.58 42.63 -36.98
CA MET A 1 -5.24 43.16 -36.62
C MET A 1 -5.03 42.77 -35.16
N ARG A 2 -4.11 41.92 -34.69
CA ARG A 2 -2.84 41.32 -35.14
C ARG A 2 -2.79 39.91 -34.50
N GLN A 3 -2.73 38.82 -35.25
CA GLN A 3 -1.56 37.93 -35.42
C GLN A 3 -0.35 38.18 -34.51
N SER A 4 0.07 37.13 -33.78
CA SER A 4 1.44 36.70 -33.42
C SER A 4 1.30 35.47 -32.49
N ALA A 5 1.34 34.22 -32.98
CA ALA A 5 2.50 33.39 -33.34
C ALA A 5 3.39 32.97 -32.13
N LEU A 6 3.43 31.64 -31.90
CA LEU A 6 4.19 30.87 -30.89
C LEU A 6 5.73 31.02 -31.04
N PRO A 7 6.54 30.45 -30.12
CA PRO A 7 6.94 29.06 -30.37
C PRO A 7 6.96 28.14 -29.13
N PHE A 8 6.56 26.89 -29.40
CA PHE A 8 6.95 25.66 -28.71
C PHE A 8 8.47 25.60 -28.50
N THR A 9 8.91 25.25 -27.29
CA THR A 9 10.26 24.71 -27.06
C THR A 9 10.17 23.30 -26.52
N LEU A 10 10.48 22.36 -27.42
CA LEU A 10 10.85 20.97 -27.21
C LEU A 10 11.94 20.88 -26.13
N ALA A 11 11.70 20.14 -25.05
CA ALA A 11 12.77 19.66 -24.17
C ALA A 11 13.33 18.36 -24.76
N LEU A 12 14.49 18.48 -25.41
CA LEU A 12 15.26 17.40 -25.99
C LEU A 12 15.99 16.65 -24.85
N CYS A 13 15.58 15.40 -24.57
CA CYS A 13 16.33 14.53 -23.66
C CYS A 13 17.48 13.90 -24.46
N ALA A 14 18.71 14.39 -24.24
CA ALA A 14 19.93 13.86 -24.85
C ALA A 14 21.00 13.68 -23.78
N ALA A 15 21.17 12.44 -23.31
CA ALA A 15 22.45 11.92 -22.81
C ALA A 15 22.37 10.39 -22.69
N CYS A 16 22.77 9.70 -23.76
CA CYS A 16 23.33 8.36 -23.68
C CYS A 16 24.83 8.53 -23.93
N SER A 17 25.67 8.24 -22.95
CA SER A 17 27.13 8.21 -23.12
C SER A 17 27.74 7.22 -22.15
N SER A 18 28.40 6.25 -22.77
CA SER A 18 29.02 5.05 -22.27
C SER A 18 30.13 5.35 -21.26
N GLY A 19 30.03 4.80 -20.05
CA GLY A 19 31.12 4.71 -19.09
C GLY A 19 31.53 3.26 -18.89
N THR A 20 32.65 2.87 -19.47
CA THR A 20 33.30 1.57 -19.29
C THR A 20 33.83 1.45 -17.85
N TYR A 21 33.27 0.56 -17.04
CA TYR A 21 33.82 0.21 -15.74
C TYR A 21 34.55 -1.14 -15.82
N SER A 22 35.84 -1.10 -15.53
CA SER A 22 36.76 -2.23 -15.60
C SER A 22 36.45 -3.28 -14.54
N ILE A 23 36.39 -4.55 -14.94
CA ILE A 23 36.44 -5.70 -14.03
C ILE A 23 37.90 -5.96 -13.63
N GLY A 24 38.22 -5.66 -12.36
CA GLY A 24 39.45 -6.12 -11.72
C GLY A 24 39.17 -7.44 -11.02
N SER A 25 39.85 -8.49 -11.47
CA SER A 25 39.90 -9.80 -10.86
C SER A 25 40.87 -9.76 -9.67
N ASP A 26 40.41 -10.10 -8.46
CA ASP A 26 41.27 -10.81 -7.51
C ASP A 26 40.46 -11.56 -6.43
N PRO A 27 40.69 -12.88 -6.25
CA PRO A 27 40.00 -13.71 -5.28
C PRO A 27 40.87 -13.92 -4.03
N GLN A 28 40.42 -13.43 -2.87
CA GLN A 28 40.86 -14.00 -1.59
C GLN A 28 39.68 -14.10 -0.62
N ALA A 29 39.10 -15.29 -0.62
CA ALA A 29 38.44 -15.83 0.56
C ALA A 29 39.53 -16.30 1.54
N LEU A 30 39.44 -15.85 2.80
CA LEU A 30 39.96 -16.50 4.01
C LEU A 30 39.26 -15.80 5.20
N SER A 31 38.31 -16.48 5.85
CA SER A 31 38.44 -17.10 7.18
C SER A 31 38.26 -16.11 8.35
N ASP A 32 37.15 -16.18 9.07
CA ASP A 32 37.13 -16.92 10.35
C ASP A 32 35.77 -16.84 11.05
N ALA A 33 35.51 -17.92 11.80
CA ALA A 33 34.40 -18.07 12.70
C ALA A 33 34.48 -17.08 13.87
N GLY A 34 33.36 -16.43 14.17
CA GLY A 34 33.11 -15.74 15.42
C GLY A 34 31.70 -16.04 15.85
N ALA A 35 31.54 -16.95 16.80
CA ALA A 35 30.33 -17.10 17.57
C ALA A 35 30.39 -16.07 18.70
N ASP A 36 29.54 -15.05 18.65
CA ASP A 36 29.23 -14.17 19.77
C ASP A 36 27.71 -14.17 19.97
N VAL A 37 27.27 -14.97 20.94
CA VAL A 37 25.94 -14.83 21.53
C VAL A 37 25.99 -13.57 22.40
N ALA A 38 25.43 -12.48 21.89
CA ALA A 38 25.07 -11.31 22.68
C ALA A 38 23.54 -11.28 22.82
N ILE A 39 23.08 -11.73 23.99
CA ILE A 39 21.75 -11.40 24.51
C ILE A 39 21.92 -10.13 25.35
N ASP A 40 21.30 -9.02 24.93
CA ASP A 40 20.76 -7.96 25.80
C ASP A 40 19.89 -6.97 25.00
N ALA A 41 18.90 -6.40 25.69
CA ALA A 41 17.57 -6.07 25.18
C ALA A 41 17.33 -4.62 24.71
N ALA A 42 16.21 -4.50 23.97
CA ALA A 42 15.33 -3.34 23.75
C ALA A 42 15.53 -2.51 22.45
N SER A 43 14.66 -2.85 21.50
CA SER A 43 13.92 -1.97 20.58
C SER A 43 14.62 -1.47 19.30
N ASP A 44 13.96 -1.74 18.17
CA ASP A 44 14.05 -1.06 16.86
C ASP A 44 14.93 -1.66 15.75
N ALA A 45 15.56 -2.82 15.96
CA ALA A 45 15.99 -3.64 14.82
C ALA A 45 14.84 -4.54 14.37
N LYS A 46 14.02 -4.11 13.38
CA LYS A 46 13.07 -5.02 12.70
C LYS A 46 13.88 -6.22 12.20
N PRO A 47 13.54 -7.48 12.57
CA PRO A 47 14.20 -8.64 12.00
C PRO A 47 13.98 -8.65 10.48
N ASP A 48 14.93 -9.26 9.80
CA ASP A 48 15.17 -9.24 8.36
C ASP A 48 13.89 -9.16 7.52
N ALA A 49 13.86 -8.22 6.57
CA ALA A 49 12.79 -8.12 5.59
C ALA A 49 12.63 -9.49 4.91
N GLY A 50 11.45 -10.09 5.08
CA GLY A 50 11.06 -11.27 4.33
C GLY A 50 10.88 -10.95 2.84
N PRO A 51 10.44 -11.93 2.04
CA PRO A 51 10.19 -11.69 0.62
C PRO A 51 9.17 -10.56 0.40
N ASP A 52 9.24 -9.97 -0.79
CA ASP A 52 8.22 -9.03 -1.25
C ASP A 52 6.82 -9.67 -1.17
N CYS A 53 5.83 -8.86 -0.80
CA CYS A 53 4.43 -9.26 -0.72
C CYS A 53 3.52 -8.18 -1.32
N GLY A 54 2.25 -8.54 -1.51
CA GLY A 54 1.26 -7.71 -2.18
C GLY A 54 0.66 -8.42 -3.39
N VAL A 55 0.08 -7.65 -4.29
CA VAL A 55 -0.73 -8.17 -5.40
C VAL A 55 0.11 -8.98 -6.38
N GLY A 56 -0.38 -10.18 -6.72
CA GLY A 56 0.34 -11.09 -7.62
C GLY A 56 1.57 -11.75 -6.99
N LEU A 57 1.82 -11.54 -5.70
CA LEU A 57 2.87 -12.20 -4.93
C LEU A 57 2.26 -13.20 -3.93
N PRO A 58 3.01 -14.22 -3.51
CA PRO A 58 2.56 -15.14 -2.47
C PRO A 58 2.23 -14.39 -1.16
N PRO A 59 1.21 -14.86 -0.41
CA PRO A 59 0.96 -14.32 0.92
C PRO A 59 2.15 -14.59 1.84
N CYS A 60 2.29 -13.73 2.85
CA CYS A 60 3.31 -13.88 3.88
C CYS A 60 3.08 -15.16 4.72
N ALA A 61 4.17 -15.72 5.25
CA ALA A 61 4.12 -16.93 6.06
C ALA A 61 3.37 -16.70 7.38
N ALA A 62 2.93 -17.78 8.04
CA ALA A 62 2.28 -17.68 9.35
C ALA A 62 3.19 -16.98 10.37
N GLY A 63 2.62 -16.07 11.16
CA GLY A 63 3.37 -15.23 12.12
C GLY A 63 4.08 -14.03 11.48
N THR A 64 3.81 -13.74 10.21
CA THR A 64 4.28 -12.55 9.50
C THR A 64 3.11 -11.81 8.86
N TYR A 65 3.27 -10.52 8.61
CA TYR A 65 2.29 -9.66 7.94
C TYR A 65 2.94 -8.93 6.77
N CYS A 66 2.15 -8.45 5.82
CA CYS A 66 2.65 -7.69 4.68
C CYS A 66 2.71 -6.21 5.05
N ASP A 67 3.92 -5.69 5.29
CA ASP A 67 4.19 -4.32 5.74
C ASP A 67 4.41 -3.42 4.53
N PHE A 68 3.56 -2.42 4.36
CA PHE A 68 3.67 -1.43 3.29
C PHE A 68 4.20 -0.11 3.84
N ALA A 69 5.17 0.47 3.14
CA ALA A 69 5.89 1.64 3.64
C ALA A 69 5.05 2.92 3.73
N ASP A 70 3.86 2.93 3.12
CA ASP A 70 2.96 4.07 3.08
C ASP A 70 1.80 3.97 4.08
N ASP A 71 1.72 2.90 4.89
CA ASP A 71 0.59 2.60 5.78
C ASP A 71 -0.78 2.70 5.07
N ALA A 72 -0.78 2.54 3.74
CA ALA A 72 -1.94 2.61 2.87
C ALA A 72 -2.32 1.22 2.38
N CYS A 73 -1.96 0.18 3.14
CA CYS A 73 -2.31 -1.22 2.87
C CYS A 73 -1.80 -1.75 1.53
N GLY A 74 -0.72 -1.15 1.05
CA GLY A 74 -0.20 -1.45 -0.27
C GLY A 74 -1.16 -1.06 -1.36
N GLY A 75 -1.94 0.00 -1.07
CA GLY A 75 -2.96 0.59 -1.91
C GLY A 75 -2.48 0.43 -3.33
N MET A 76 -3.22 -0.35 -4.12
CA MET A 76 -2.78 -0.77 -5.43
C MET A 76 -2.48 0.51 -6.20
N ALA A 77 -1.22 0.91 -6.26
CA ALA A 77 -0.74 1.88 -7.23
C ALA A 77 -0.70 1.10 -8.53
N ALA A 78 -1.39 1.61 -9.55
CA ALA A 78 -1.60 1.17 -10.93
C ALA A 78 -1.35 -0.23 -11.40
N SER A 79 -0.17 -0.70 -11.06
CA SER A 79 0.68 -1.54 -11.88
C SER A 79 1.02 -2.81 -11.11
N GLY A 80 0.45 -3.04 -9.92
CA GLY A 80 0.91 -4.12 -9.05
C GLY A 80 2.38 -3.96 -8.66
N THR A 81 2.88 -2.72 -8.56
CA THR A 81 4.30 -2.44 -8.30
C THR A 81 4.61 -1.99 -6.89
N THR A 82 3.64 -1.50 -6.12
CA THR A 82 3.87 -1.22 -4.69
C THR A 82 3.95 -2.55 -3.97
N ARG A 83 5.18 -2.96 -3.65
CA ARG A 83 5.47 -4.18 -2.92
C ARG A 83 5.64 -3.84 -1.46
N GLY A 84 4.91 -4.55 -0.62
CA GLY A 84 5.22 -4.63 0.80
C GLY A 84 6.38 -5.59 1.01
N ALA A 85 6.88 -5.65 2.23
CA ALA A 85 7.81 -6.68 2.65
C ALA A 85 7.14 -7.53 3.73
N CYS A 86 7.27 -8.85 3.66
CA CYS A 86 6.83 -9.68 4.77
C CYS A 86 7.66 -9.37 6.02
N ARG A 87 7.00 -9.01 7.12
CA ARG A 87 7.65 -8.73 8.41
C ARG A 87 7.12 -9.66 9.48
N ALA A 88 8.01 -10.09 10.36
CA ALA A 88 7.59 -10.83 11.54
C ALA A 88 6.68 -9.97 12.41
N ALA A 89 5.53 -10.52 12.79
CA ALA A 89 4.70 -9.94 13.82
C ALA A 89 5.47 -9.97 15.15
N ARG A 90 5.25 -8.97 16.00
CA ARG A 90 5.83 -8.98 17.35
C ARG A 90 5.27 -10.15 18.15
N ALA A 91 6.15 -10.84 18.87
CA ALA A 91 5.77 -11.97 19.73
C ALA A 91 4.93 -11.55 20.95
N SER A 92 4.98 -10.27 21.33
CA SER A 92 4.22 -9.72 22.45
C SER A 92 3.95 -8.24 22.21
N CYS A 93 2.76 -7.79 22.60
CA CYS A 93 2.39 -6.38 22.59
C CYS A 93 2.33 -5.81 24.00
N ASP A 94 2.65 -4.53 24.11
CA ASP A 94 2.29 -3.77 25.31
C ASP A 94 0.77 -3.60 25.40
N ALA A 95 0.30 -3.25 26.60
CA ALA A 95 -1.12 -3.08 26.88
C ALA A 95 -1.66 -1.67 26.56
N THR A 96 -0.86 -0.81 25.93
CA THR A 96 -1.28 0.55 25.57
C THR A 96 -2.27 0.47 24.41
N CYS A 97 -3.45 1.06 24.60
CA CYS A 97 -4.50 1.05 23.61
C CYS A 97 -4.70 2.45 23.06
N THR A 98 -4.16 2.72 21.87
CA THR A 98 -4.37 4.00 21.15
C THR A 98 -5.39 3.89 20.04
N THR A 99 -5.83 2.66 19.72
CA THR A 99 -6.67 2.29 18.58
C THR A 99 -6.04 2.66 17.24
N VAL A 100 -5.93 1.68 16.34
CA VAL A 100 -5.47 1.86 14.95
C VAL A 100 -6.46 1.17 14.02
N CYS A 101 -6.59 1.67 12.80
CA CYS A 101 -7.33 0.98 11.76
C CYS A 101 -6.42 -0.04 11.08
N GLY A 102 -6.91 -1.25 10.84
CA GLY A 102 -6.24 -2.26 10.03
C GLY A 102 -6.68 -2.21 8.58
N CYS A 103 -5.85 -2.76 7.69
CA CYS A 103 -6.14 -2.90 6.26
C CYS A 103 -7.34 -3.78 5.92
N ASP A 104 -7.88 -4.50 6.89
CA ASP A 104 -9.11 -5.28 6.80
C ASP A 104 -10.35 -4.48 7.24
N GLY A 105 -10.19 -3.19 7.54
CA GLY A 105 -11.25 -2.31 8.02
C GLY A 105 -11.66 -2.58 9.47
N VAL A 106 -10.85 -3.29 10.25
CA VAL A 106 -11.08 -3.58 11.67
C VAL A 106 -10.22 -2.67 12.54
N GLU A 107 -10.81 -2.15 13.61
CA GLU A 107 -10.04 -1.42 14.64
C GLU A 107 -9.29 -2.40 15.55
N TYR A 108 -8.00 -2.18 15.69
CA TYR A 108 -7.12 -2.90 16.61
C TYR A 108 -6.68 -2.00 17.74
N CYS A 109 -6.49 -2.56 18.94
CA CYS A 109 -6.09 -1.79 20.13
C CYS A 109 -4.79 -0.99 19.93
N ASN A 110 -3.83 -1.54 19.18
CA ASN A 110 -2.61 -0.89 18.72
C ASN A 110 -2.06 -1.63 17.48
N SER A 111 -1.03 -1.07 16.83
CA SER A 111 -0.39 -1.66 15.64
C SER A 111 0.15 -3.06 15.90
N CYS A 112 0.77 -3.31 17.05
CA CYS A 112 1.27 -4.62 17.40
C CYS A 112 0.17 -5.71 17.43
N VAL A 113 -1.04 -5.36 17.91
CA VAL A 113 -2.18 -6.29 17.89
C VAL A 113 -2.64 -6.56 16.45
N ALA A 114 -2.61 -5.55 15.56
CA ALA A 114 -2.87 -5.73 14.13
C ALA A 114 -1.81 -6.64 13.47
N GLU A 115 -0.52 -6.38 13.74
CA GLU A 115 0.61 -7.17 13.25
C GLU A 115 0.44 -8.66 13.63
N GLN A 116 0.07 -8.97 14.88
CA GLN A 116 -0.19 -10.33 15.35
C GLN A 116 -1.40 -11.00 14.67
N ALA A 117 -2.36 -10.21 14.19
CA ALA A 117 -3.46 -10.69 13.36
C ALA A 117 -3.06 -10.88 11.88
N GLY A 118 -1.82 -10.54 11.51
CA GLY A 118 -1.34 -10.60 10.13
C GLY A 118 -1.76 -9.39 9.28
N VAL A 119 -2.17 -8.29 9.93
CA VAL A 119 -2.78 -7.12 9.31
C VAL A 119 -1.87 -5.90 9.48
N ASP A 120 -1.66 -5.16 8.39
CA ASP A 120 -0.96 -3.88 8.43
C ASP A 120 -1.90 -2.74 8.85
N VAL A 121 -1.35 -1.63 9.29
CA VAL A 121 -2.15 -0.46 9.65
C VAL A 121 -2.59 0.33 8.43
N ALA A 122 -3.76 0.95 8.54
CA ALA A 122 -4.40 1.75 7.53
C ALA A 122 -4.64 3.18 8.06
N PRO A 123 -4.99 4.15 7.19
CA PRO A 123 -5.45 5.45 7.62
C PRO A 123 -6.65 5.31 8.57
N ALA A 124 -6.65 6.07 9.67
CA ALA A 124 -7.69 5.97 10.70
C ALA A 124 -9.12 6.16 10.15
N ALA A 125 -9.25 6.96 9.08
CA ALA A 125 -10.52 7.21 8.41
C ALA A 125 -11.18 5.94 7.84
N TRP A 126 -10.42 4.91 7.46
CA TRP A 126 -10.99 3.69 6.88
C TRP A 126 -11.93 2.97 7.85
N CYS A 127 -11.63 3.03 9.14
CA CYS A 127 -12.46 2.46 10.20
C CYS A 127 -13.48 3.45 10.76
N ALA A 128 -13.48 4.71 10.32
CA ALA A 128 -14.26 5.78 10.93
C ALA A 128 -15.78 5.73 10.62
N VAL A 129 -16.31 4.63 10.06
CA VAL A 129 -17.67 4.61 9.50
C VAL A 129 -18.43 3.27 9.59
N SER A 130 -19.72 3.38 9.26
CA SER A 130 -20.91 2.55 9.57
C SER A 130 -20.81 1.03 9.38
N GLY A 131 -19.84 0.52 8.61
CA GLY A 131 -19.75 -0.90 8.23
C GLY A 131 -20.99 -1.44 7.49
N THR A 132 -21.81 -0.54 6.94
CA THR A 132 -23.05 -0.88 6.24
C THR A 132 -22.72 -1.46 4.87
N ARG A 133 -23.54 -2.41 4.41
CA ARG A 133 -23.34 -3.00 3.08
C ARG A 133 -23.73 -2.02 1.97
N CYS A 134 -22.94 -1.98 0.91
CA CYS A 134 -23.11 -1.07 -0.23
C CYS A 134 -22.91 -1.78 -1.57
N GLY A 135 -23.27 -1.10 -2.67
CA GLY A 135 -23.02 -1.55 -4.03
C GLY A 135 -23.75 -2.84 -4.44
N ALA A 136 -23.21 -3.52 -5.47
CA ALA A 136 -23.76 -4.76 -6.03
C ALA A 136 -25.28 -4.74 -6.27
N TRP A 137 -25.98 -5.84 -5.99
CA TRP A 137 -27.44 -5.93 -6.07
C TRP A 137 -28.18 -5.06 -5.04
N LEU A 138 -27.49 -4.54 -4.02
CA LEU A 138 -28.13 -3.71 -2.98
C LEU A 138 -28.43 -2.32 -3.54
N GLY A 139 -27.63 -1.84 -4.50
CA GLY A 139 -27.77 -0.51 -5.10
C GLY A 139 -27.75 0.60 -4.05
N LYS A 140 -27.03 0.36 -2.94
CA LYS A 140 -26.88 1.30 -1.84
C LYS A 140 -25.55 2.02 -1.98
N ASP A 141 -25.62 3.33 -2.10
CA ASP A 141 -24.45 4.20 -2.05
C ASP A 141 -24.06 4.46 -0.59
N CYS A 142 -22.78 4.68 -0.37
CA CYS A 142 -22.26 5.11 0.92
C CYS A 142 -22.49 6.61 1.15
N GLY A 143 -22.29 7.06 2.38
CA GLY A 143 -22.35 8.47 2.75
C GLY A 143 -21.33 9.34 2.00
N PRO A 144 -21.47 10.68 2.08
CA PRO A 144 -20.62 11.61 1.34
C PRO A 144 -19.14 11.52 1.71
N ASP A 145 -18.82 11.09 2.93
CA ASP A 145 -17.45 10.94 3.44
C ASP A 145 -16.99 9.48 3.44
N GLU A 146 -17.66 8.62 2.68
CA GLU A 146 -17.41 7.17 2.59
C GLU A 146 -17.18 6.74 1.14
N PHE A 147 -16.50 5.61 0.96
CA PHE A 147 -16.46 4.87 -0.30
C PHE A 147 -16.95 3.44 -0.07
N CYS A 148 -17.41 2.79 -1.13
CA CYS A 148 -17.84 1.39 -1.05
C CYS A 148 -16.67 0.47 -1.36
N ASP A 149 -16.10 -0.16 -0.32
CA ASP A 149 -15.02 -1.13 -0.41
C ASP A 149 -15.55 -2.52 -0.79
N PHE A 150 -15.03 -3.10 -1.86
CA PHE A 150 -15.35 -4.45 -2.30
C PHE A 150 -14.16 -5.38 -2.08
N ALA A 151 -14.41 -6.53 -1.45
CA ALA A 151 -13.38 -7.55 -1.26
C ALA A 151 -12.82 -8.08 -2.60
N ALA A 152 -13.63 -8.05 -3.66
CA ALA A 152 -13.23 -8.40 -5.01
C ALA A 152 -13.02 -7.13 -5.85
N ILE A 153 -12.03 -7.18 -6.75
CA ILE A 153 -11.64 -6.07 -7.64
C ILE A 153 -12.58 -6.03 -8.87
N ASP A 154 -13.89 -6.08 -8.62
CA ASP A 154 -14.96 -6.24 -9.62
C ASP A 154 -16.11 -5.23 -9.45
N CYS A 155 -15.94 -4.21 -8.61
CA CYS A 155 -16.95 -3.19 -8.29
C CYS A 155 -18.28 -3.75 -7.76
N GLY A 156 -18.21 -4.89 -7.05
CA GLY A 156 -19.40 -5.55 -6.54
C GLY A 156 -20.21 -6.24 -7.63
N ALA A 157 -19.55 -6.77 -8.67
CA ALA A 157 -20.22 -7.58 -9.68
C ALA A 157 -20.83 -8.86 -9.07
N THR A 158 -20.25 -9.35 -7.97
CA THR A 158 -20.65 -10.60 -7.31
C THR A 158 -21.22 -10.38 -5.91
N ASP A 159 -20.51 -9.64 -5.07
CA ASP A 159 -20.88 -9.46 -3.65
C ASP A 159 -20.94 -7.97 -3.28
N PRO A 160 -21.84 -7.59 -2.37
CA PRO A 160 -21.88 -6.23 -1.86
C PRO A 160 -20.67 -5.92 -0.99
N GLY A 161 -20.21 -4.67 -1.11
CA GLY A 161 -19.10 -4.12 -0.34
C GLY A 161 -19.51 -3.64 1.04
N ARG A 162 -18.59 -2.94 1.70
CA ARG A 162 -18.78 -2.24 2.96
C ARG A 162 -18.43 -0.76 2.79
N CYS A 163 -19.24 0.11 3.40
CA CYS A 163 -18.86 1.51 3.48
C CYS A 163 -17.70 1.69 4.46
N LEU A 164 -16.57 2.17 3.93
CA LEU A 164 -15.38 2.59 4.65
C LEU A 164 -15.17 4.11 4.46
N GLY A 165 -14.49 4.75 5.40
CA GLY A 165 -14.39 6.20 5.41
C GLY A 165 -13.34 6.63 4.39
N ARG A 166 -13.62 7.72 3.69
CA ARG A 166 -12.67 8.28 2.72
C ARG A 166 -11.43 8.78 3.47
N PRO A 167 -10.22 8.39 3.05
CA PRO A 167 -9.00 8.97 3.60
C PRO A 167 -8.92 10.47 3.29
N LEU A 168 -8.09 11.19 4.03
CA LEU A 168 -7.84 12.60 3.72
C LEU A 168 -6.84 12.69 2.56
N GLN A 169 -7.01 13.70 1.70
CA GLN A 169 -6.12 13.89 0.55
C GLN A 169 -4.65 14.06 0.93
N GLU A 170 -4.39 14.62 2.11
CA GLU A 170 -3.04 14.80 2.67
C GLU A 170 -2.37 13.47 3.06
N ASP A 171 -3.14 12.46 3.45
CA ASP A 171 -2.62 11.12 3.75
C ASP A 171 -2.15 10.40 2.47
N CYS A 172 -2.74 10.74 1.32
CA CYS A 172 -2.40 10.13 0.04
C CYS A 172 -1.21 10.78 -0.68
N ALA A 173 -0.71 11.92 -0.20
CA ALA A 173 0.24 12.75 -0.94
C ALA A 173 1.64 12.13 -1.11
N THR A 174 1.96 11.08 -0.36
CA THR A 174 3.27 10.39 -0.38
C THR A 174 3.32 9.17 -1.29
N SER A 175 2.18 8.70 -1.80
CA SER A 175 2.15 7.50 -2.63
C SER A 175 2.69 7.78 -4.05
N PRO A 176 3.64 6.97 -4.56
CA PRO A 176 4.12 7.12 -5.94
C PRO A 176 2.97 6.85 -6.92
N CYS A 177 2.77 7.74 -7.90
CA CYS A 177 1.67 7.61 -8.86
C CYS A 177 1.79 6.32 -9.67
N GLY A 178 0.81 5.47 -9.49
CA GLY A 178 0.44 4.39 -10.36
C GLY A 178 -1.03 4.53 -10.83
N PRO A 179 -1.33 4.80 -12.12
CA PRO A 179 -2.69 4.68 -12.70
C PRO A 179 -3.49 3.36 -12.44
N ILE A 180 -4.36 3.27 -11.43
CA ILE A 180 -5.40 2.23 -11.34
C ILE A 180 -6.66 2.65 -12.07
N CYS A 181 -7.62 1.73 -12.20
CA CYS A 181 -8.98 2.09 -12.54
C CYS A 181 -9.87 2.13 -11.29
N GLY A 182 -10.64 3.20 -11.12
CA GLY A 182 -11.73 3.27 -10.14
C GLY A 182 -13.03 2.70 -10.69
N CYS A 183 -13.96 2.35 -9.81
CA CYS A 183 -15.29 1.83 -10.18
C CYS A 183 -16.19 2.82 -10.94
N ASP A 184 -15.82 4.08 -11.01
CA ASP A 184 -16.42 5.10 -11.88
C ASP A 184 -15.87 5.09 -13.31
N GLY A 185 -14.89 4.22 -13.61
CA GLY A 185 -14.23 4.11 -14.90
C GLY A 185 -13.13 5.16 -15.13
N VAL A 186 -12.74 5.91 -14.08
CA VAL A 186 -11.67 6.91 -14.16
C VAL A 186 -10.34 6.30 -13.74
N GLN A 187 -9.25 6.76 -14.38
CA GLN A 187 -7.90 6.40 -13.95
C GLN A 187 -7.43 7.31 -12.82
N TYR A 188 -6.97 6.70 -11.73
CA TYR A 188 -6.44 7.39 -10.55
C TYR A 188 -4.96 7.06 -10.34
N CYS A 189 -4.18 8.00 -9.80
CA CYS A 189 -2.76 7.77 -9.48
C CYS A 189 -2.53 6.72 -8.39
N GLY A 190 -3.58 6.21 -7.75
CA GLY A 190 -3.53 5.09 -6.85
C GLY A 190 -4.87 4.90 -6.19
N GLU A 191 -4.98 3.86 -5.38
CA GLU A 191 -6.19 3.55 -4.64
C GLU A 191 -6.52 4.61 -3.58
N CYS A 192 -5.53 5.15 -2.88
CA CYS A 192 -5.78 6.25 -1.95
C CYS A 192 -6.46 7.43 -2.67
N ASP A 193 -6.02 7.78 -3.89
CA ASP A 193 -6.66 8.84 -4.68
C ASP A 193 -8.08 8.48 -5.16
N SER A 194 -8.33 7.22 -5.54
CA SER A 194 -9.68 6.78 -5.93
C SER A 194 -10.63 6.77 -4.74
N GLN A 195 -10.16 6.32 -3.58
CA GLN A 195 -10.93 6.31 -2.34
C GLN A 195 -11.16 7.73 -1.82
N VAL A 196 -10.17 8.62 -1.92
CA VAL A 196 -10.40 10.06 -1.72
C VAL A 196 -11.48 10.53 -2.67
N ALA A 197 -11.59 10.05 -3.90
CA ALA A 197 -12.69 10.40 -4.80
C ALA A 197 -14.03 9.67 -4.51
N GLY A 198 -14.04 8.70 -3.59
CA GLY A 198 -15.23 7.92 -3.20
C GLY A 198 -15.40 6.59 -3.92
N PHE A 199 -14.37 6.11 -4.62
CA PHE A 199 -14.43 4.91 -5.45
C PHE A 199 -13.37 3.88 -5.07
N ASP A 200 -13.80 2.63 -5.00
CA ASP A 200 -12.89 1.49 -4.92
C ASP A 200 -12.29 1.17 -6.31
N ARG A 201 -11.23 0.37 -6.32
CA ARG A 201 -10.49 -0.02 -7.51
C ARG A 201 -11.15 -1.18 -8.26
N MET A 202 -10.88 -1.25 -9.56
CA MET A 202 -11.24 -2.39 -10.41
C MET A 202 -10.12 -2.80 -11.34
N LEU A 203 -10.29 -3.97 -11.96
CA LEU A 203 -9.22 -4.64 -12.69
C LEU A 203 -8.72 -3.82 -13.89
N ALA A 204 -9.63 -3.13 -14.58
CA ALA A 204 -9.32 -2.30 -15.73
C ALA A 204 -10.46 -1.32 -16.05
N CYS A 205 -10.12 -0.18 -16.66
CA CYS A 205 -11.11 0.75 -17.21
C CYS A 205 -11.67 0.27 -18.56
N PRO A 206 -12.94 0.56 -18.88
CA PRO A 206 -13.56 0.27 -20.16
C PRO A 206 -12.97 1.08 -21.33
#